data_AF-A0A0W7WKZ5-F1
#
_entry.id   AF-A0A0W7WKZ5-F1
#
_cell.length_a   1.000
_cell.length_b   1.000
_cell.length_c   1.000
_cell.angle_alpha   90.00
_cell.angle_beta   90.00
_cell.angle_gamma   90.00
#
_symmetry.space_group_name_H-M   'P 1'
#
loop_
_entity.id
_entity.type
_entity.pdbx_description
1 polymer ?
#
loop_
_entity_poly.entity_id
_entity_poly.type
_entity_poly.pdbx_seq_one_letter_code
_entity_poly.pdbx_strand_id
1 'polypeptide(L)'
;MTEVPFDQSTFERFLEDISEPFMTGDITRWRRRILLPFSLITQTGPVTLDSDAAVETNFHLYLEARDAMQLDLVSRVPLGFERCDDNSVIATYKTDLLRRGTRVVPPYTASALLHHRDGRWKMSAILNALGHHHWTGLHPYLKGAKT
;
A
#
# COMPACT_ATOMS: atom_id res chain seq x y z
N MET A 1 -0.66 -23.98 13.83
CA MET A 1 0.22 -23.16 12.98
C MET A 1 0.64 -21.96 13.79
N THR A 2 1.93 -21.76 14.01
CA THR A 2 2.45 -20.61 14.74
C THR A 2 2.29 -19.37 13.87
N GLU A 3 1.59 -18.36 14.37
CA GLU A 3 1.38 -17.09 13.69
C GLU A 3 2.72 -16.35 13.57
N VAL A 4 3.10 -15.93 12.36
CA VAL A 4 4.36 -15.21 12.17
C VAL A 4 4.14 -13.77 12.63
N PRO A 5 4.81 -13.31 13.70
CA PRO A 5 4.63 -11.95 14.20
C PRO A 5 5.05 -10.94 13.13
N PHE A 6 4.29 -9.87 12.97
CA PHE A 6 4.72 -8.75 12.12
C PHE A 6 5.76 -7.95 12.89
N ASP A 7 7.02 -8.11 12.50
CA ASP A 7 8.19 -7.40 13.03
C ASP A 7 8.86 -6.57 11.92
N GLN A 8 9.94 -5.85 12.28
CA GLN A 8 10.67 -5.00 11.35
C GLN A 8 11.18 -5.77 10.12
N SER A 9 11.72 -6.98 10.32
CA SER A 9 12.24 -7.80 9.22
C SER A 9 11.14 -8.25 8.27
N THR A 10 9.96 -8.57 8.83
CA THR A 10 8.78 -8.97 8.07
C THR A 10 8.24 -7.80 7.29
N PHE A 11 8.29 -6.60 7.86
CA PHE A 11 7.88 -5.38 7.20
C PHE A 11 8.79 -5.06 6.00
N GLU A 12 10.11 -5.10 6.19
CA GLU A 12 11.08 -4.85 5.11
C GLU A 12 10.90 -5.84 3.94
N ARG A 13 10.81 -7.14 4.25
CA ARG A 13 10.53 -8.17 3.23
C ARG A 13 9.18 -7.96 2.55
N PHE A 14 8.16 -7.53 3.30
CA PHE A 14 6.86 -7.23 2.73
C PHE A 14 6.96 -6.08 1.73
N LEU A 15 7.66 -4.98 2.08
CA LEU A 15 7.84 -3.83 1.20
C LEU A 15 8.62 -4.16 -0.08
N GLU A 16 9.67 -4.96 0.03
CA GLU A 16 10.41 -5.48 -1.13
C GLU A 16 9.48 -6.30 -2.02
N ASP A 17 8.71 -7.22 -1.43
CA ASP A 17 7.85 -8.14 -2.17
C ASP A 17 6.69 -7.46 -2.90
N ILE A 18 6.22 -6.31 -2.41
CA ILE A 18 5.20 -5.50 -3.09
C ILE A 18 5.80 -4.48 -4.06
N SER A 19 7.12 -4.24 -4.04
CA SER A 19 7.80 -3.30 -4.95
C SER A 19 8.25 -4.00 -6.22
N GLU A 20 8.78 -5.20 -6.09
CA GLU A 20 9.30 -5.98 -7.22
C GLU A 20 8.27 -6.20 -8.35
N PRO A 21 6.99 -6.55 -8.08
CA PRO A 21 6.00 -6.73 -9.15
C PRO A 21 5.83 -5.53 -10.06
N PHE A 22 5.90 -4.31 -9.53
CA PHE A 22 5.76 -3.11 -10.35
C PHE A 22 6.96 -2.92 -11.28
N MET A 23 8.15 -3.34 -10.85
CA MET A 23 9.35 -3.25 -11.68
C MET A 23 9.40 -4.36 -12.74
N THR A 24 8.93 -5.57 -12.41
CA THR A 24 9.01 -6.74 -13.30
C THR A 24 7.75 -6.99 -14.13
N GLY A 25 6.63 -6.35 -13.79
CA GLY A 25 5.32 -6.65 -14.38
C GLY A 25 4.69 -7.95 -13.86
N ASP A 26 5.20 -8.54 -12.77
CA ASP A 26 4.68 -9.80 -12.21
C ASP A 26 3.35 -9.62 -11.46
N ILE A 27 2.26 -9.56 -12.23
CA ILE A 27 0.91 -9.47 -11.69
C ILE A 27 0.57 -10.64 -10.75
N THR A 28 1.10 -11.83 -11.00
CA THR A 28 0.80 -13.01 -10.17
C THR A 28 1.33 -12.80 -8.75
N ARG A 29 2.55 -12.26 -8.61
CA ARG A 29 3.12 -11.91 -7.32
C ARG A 29 2.37 -10.78 -6.63
N TRP A 30 1.99 -9.74 -7.37
CA TRP A 30 1.14 -8.66 -6.84
C TRP A 30 -0.21 -9.20 -6.32
N ARG A 31 -0.89 -10.02 -7.12
CA ARG A 31 -2.20 -10.56 -6.79
C ARG A 31 -2.18 -11.43 -5.53
N ARG A 32 -1.12 -12.21 -5.31
CA ARG A 32 -0.95 -13.03 -4.10
C ARG A 32 -0.90 -12.21 -2.81
N ARG A 33 -0.61 -10.90 -2.90
CA ARG A 33 -0.59 -9.96 -1.78
C ARG A 33 -1.90 -9.20 -1.58
N ILE A 34 -2.93 -9.47 -2.36
CA ILE A 34 -4.21 -8.77 -2.27
C ILE A 34 -5.30 -9.67 -1.67
N LEU A 35 -6.06 -9.10 -0.73
CA LEU A 35 -7.38 -9.58 -0.32
C LEU A 35 -8.45 -8.74 -1.02
N LEU A 36 -9.41 -9.42 -1.65
CA LEU A 36 -10.58 -8.78 -2.22
C LEU A 36 -11.72 -8.76 -1.17
N PRO A 37 -12.54 -7.70 -1.12
CA PRO A 37 -12.40 -6.46 -1.88
C PRO A 37 -11.16 -5.66 -1.45
N PHE A 38 -10.45 -5.07 -2.41
CA PHE A 38 -9.21 -4.31 -2.17
C PHE A 38 -9.42 -2.83 -2.42
N SER A 39 -9.18 -2.00 -1.40
CA SER A 39 -9.40 -0.55 -1.49
C SER A 39 -8.10 0.24 -1.67
N LEU A 40 -7.99 0.98 -2.77
CA LEU A 40 -6.97 1.99 -2.99
C LEU A 40 -7.56 3.36 -2.64
N ILE A 41 -7.15 3.92 -1.51
CA ILE A 41 -7.62 5.23 -1.07
C ILE A 41 -6.67 6.29 -1.62
N THR A 42 -7.20 7.09 -2.55
CA THR A 42 -6.46 8.14 -3.27
C THR A 42 -7.00 9.53 -2.89
N GLN A 43 -6.39 10.60 -3.40
CA GLN A 43 -6.90 11.97 -3.21
C GLN A 43 -8.35 12.15 -3.69
N THR A 44 -8.73 11.49 -4.79
CA THR A 44 -10.06 11.63 -5.39
C THR A 44 -11.10 10.70 -4.76
N GLY A 45 -10.71 9.94 -3.73
CA GLY A 45 -11.55 8.98 -3.04
C GLY A 45 -11.06 7.53 -3.15
N PRO A 46 -11.80 6.59 -2.55
CA PRO A 46 -11.49 5.16 -2.63
C PRO A 46 -11.86 4.59 -4.01
N VAL A 47 -10.95 3.79 -4.55
CA VAL A 47 -11.19 2.87 -5.66
C VAL A 47 -11.19 1.47 -5.08
N THR A 48 -12.30 0.75 -5.22
CA THR A 48 -12.41 -0.65 -4.76
C THR A 48 -12.26 -1.59 -5.95
N LEU A 49 -11.40 -2.58 -5.80
CA LEU A 49 -11.22 -3.67 -6.75
C LEU A 49 -11.85 -4.92 -6.15
N ASP A 50 -12.91 -5.42 -6.77
CA ASP A 50 -13.72 -6.53 -6.24
C ASP A 50 -13.43 -7.87 -6.94
N SER A 51 -12.58 -7.88 -7.96
CA SER A 51 -12.28 -9.06 -8.75
C SER A 51 -10.83 -9.10 -9.22
N ASP A 52 -10.37 -10.28 -9.60
CA ASP A 52 -9.02 -10.47 -10.18
C ASP A 52 -8.85 -9.65 -11.46
N ALA A 53 -9.88 -9.59 -12.31
CA ALA A 53 -9.86 -8.78 -13.52
C ALA A 53 -9.75 -7.27 -13.22
N ALA A 54 -10.39 -6.79 -12.16
CA ALA A 54 -10.26 -5.40 -11.71
C ALA A 54 -8.84 -5.12 -11.18
N VAL A 55 -8.26 -6.06 -10.43
CA VAL A 55 -6.85 -5.98 -9.99
C VAL A 55 -5.91 -5.93 -11.19
N GLU A 56 -6.12 -6.77 -12.20
CA GLU A 56 -5.31 -6.81 -13.41
C GLU A 56 -5.39 -5.52 -14.21
N THR A 57 -6.60 -5.03 -14.45
CA THR A 57 -6.83 -3.77 -15.16
C THR A 57 -6.13 -2.62 -14.44
N ASN A 58 -6.30 -2.52 -13.12
CA ASN A 58 -5.64 -1.48 -12.34
C ASN A 58 -4.11 -1.66 -12.34
N PHE A 59 -3.60 -2.89 -12.24
CA PHE A 59 -2.15 -3.13 -12.26
C PHE A 59 -1.52 -2.69 -13.59
N HIS A 60 -2.18 -2.94 -14.72
CA HIS A 60 -1.72 -2.44 -16.03
C HIS A 60 -1.62 -0.92 -16.08
N LEU A 61 -2.57 -0.18 -15.49
CA LEU A 61 -2.49 1.29 -15.40
C LEU A 61 -1.25 1.75 -14.63
N TYR A 62 -0.84 1.02 -13.58
CA TYR A 62 0.41 1.31 -12.86
C TYR A 62 1.66 1.02 -13.70
N LEU A 63 1.64 -0.02 -14.56
CA LEU A 63 2.74 -0.31 -15.48
C LEU A 63 2.85 0.76 -16.58
N GLU A 64 1.73 1.19 -17.15
CA GLU A 64 1.70 2.31 -18.11
C GLU A 64 2.23 3.60 -17.47
N ALA A 65 1.83 3.89 -16.24
CA ALA A 65 2.33 5.04 -15.49
C ALA A 65 3.83 4.95 -15.21
N ARG A 66 4.34 3.76 -14.84
CA ARG A 66 5.77 3.48 -14.67
C ARG A 66 6.54 3.78 -15.94
N ASP A 67 6.05 3.29 -17.08
CA ASP A 67 6.72 3.45 -18.39
C ASP A 67 6.69 4.92 -18.86
N ALA A 68 5.55 5.59 -18.71
CA ALA A 68 5.40 7.00 -19.03
C ALA A 68 6.32 7.91 -18.18
N MET A 69 6.48 7.59 -16.89
CA MET A 69 7.41 8.28 -16.00
C MET A 69 8.86 7.82 -16.15
N GLN A 70 9.10 6.75 -16.92
CA GLN A 70 10.39 6.09 -17.09
C GLN A 70 11.04 5.72 -15.75
N LEU A 71 10.24 5.18 -14.82
CA LEU A 71 10.73 4.77 -13.52
C LEU A 71 11.64 3.56 -13.68
N ASP A 72 12.82 3.62 -13.07
CA ASP A 72 13.76 2.50 -12.98
C ASP A 72 13.89 1.95 -11.56
N LEU A 73 13.29 2.62 -10.57
CA LEU A 73 13.21 2.12 -9.19
C LEU A 73 12.00 2.69 -8.45
N VAL A 74 11.26 1.80 -7.80
CA VAL A 74 10.29 2.13 -6.73
C VAL A 74 10.89 1.66 -5.42
N SER A 75 11.28 2.62 -4.57
CA SER A 75 11.84 2.32 -3.24
C SER A 75 10.79 2.58 -2.17
N ARG A 76 10.62 1.62 -1.26
CA ARG A 76 9.72 1.73 -0.11
C ARG A 76 10.49 1.53 1.18
N VAL A 77 10.42 2.51 2.07
CA VAL A 77 11.16 2.52 3.34
C VAL A 77 10.16 2.43 4.50
N PRO A 78 10.31 1.45 5.41
CA PRO A 78 9.48 1.37 6.62
C PRO A 78 9.54 2.67 7.43
N LEU A 79 8.38 3.16 7.88
CA LEU A 79 8.31 4.25 8.86
C LEU A 79 7.81 3.73 10.21
N GLY A 80 6.89 2.77 10.21
CA GLY A 80 6.39 2.13 11.42
C GLY A 80 5.19 1.23 11.14
N PHE A 81 4.78 0.44 12.12
CA PHE A 81 3.57 -0.36 12.03
C PHE A 81 2.85 -0.41 13.38
N GLU A 82 1.53 -0.52 13.32
CA GLU A 82 0.65 -0.65 14.48
C GLU A 82 -0.10 -1.97 14.36
N ARG A 83 -0.15 -2.73 15.46
CA ARG A 83 -0.96 -3.95 15.55
C ARG A 83 -2.32 -3.58 16.08
N CYS A 84 -3.36 -4.03 15.40
CA CYS A 84 -4.75 -3.83 15.79
C CYS A 84 -5.23 -4.99 16.68
N ASP A 85 -6.32 -4.77 17.41
CA ASP A 85 -6.92 -5.77 18.31
C ASP A 85 -7.42 -7.03 17.57
N ASP A 86 -7.70 -6.91 16.27
CA ASP A 86 -8.14 -8.01 15.40
C ASP A 86 -6.99 -8.78 14.73
N ASN A 87 -5.75 -8.57 15.21
CA ASN A 87 -4.50 -9.09 14.64
C ASN A 87 -4.18 -8.58 13.22
N SER A 88 -4.91 -7.59 12.70
CA SER A 88 -4.48 -6.85 11.53
C SER A 88 -3.31 -5.91 11.87
N VAL A 89 -2.64 -5.41 10.84
CA VAL A 89 -1.52 -4.49 10.99
C VAL A 89 -1.70 -3.30 10.06
N ILE A 90 -1.55 -2.08 10.59
CA ILE A 90 -1.42 -0.89 9.78
C ILE A 90 0.08 -0.63 9.59
N ALA A 91 0.57 -0.81 8.37
CA ALA A 91 1.99 -0.67 8.05
C ALA A 91 2.22 0.60 7.23
N THR A 92 2.98 1.54 7.78
CA THR A 92 3.23 2.87 7.20
C THR A 92 4.66 2.97 6.66
N TYR A 93 4.79 3.40 5.41
CA TYR A 93 6.06 3.46 4.69
C TYR A 93 6.13 4.70 3.79
N LYS A 94 7.35 5.14 3.49
CA LYS A 94 7.63 6.19 2.51
C LYS A 94 7.90 5.55 1.16
N THR A 95 7.32 6.10 0.09
CA THR A 95 7.57 5.67 -1.29
C THR A 95 8.35 6.75 -2.04
N ASP A 96 9.46 6.35 -2.64
CA ASP A 96 10.24 7.14 -3.59
C ASP A 96 10.08 6.53 -4.99
N LEU A 97 9.71 7.35 -5.97
CA LEU A 97 9.65 6.98 -7.39
C LEU A 97 10.84 7.61 -8.10
N LEU A 98 11.74 6.79 -8.62
CA LEU A 98 13.03 7.20 -9.13
C LEU A 98 13.18 6.89 -10.61
N ARG A 99 13.90 7.79 -11.29
CA ARG A 99 14.42 7.65 -12.64
C ARG A 99 15.90 8.02 -12.62
N ARG A 100 16.79 7.05 -12.87
CA ARG A 100 18.25 7.23 -12.91
C ARG A 100 18.78 7.92 -11.64
N GLY A 101 18.30 7.45 -10.48
CA GLY A 101 18.66 8.01 -9.17
C GLY A 101 18.02 9.35 -8.83
N THR A 102 17.22 9.94 -9.72
CA THR A 102 16.51 11.20 -9.48
C THR A 102 15.04 10.94 -9.18
N ARG A 103 14.49 11.63 -8.17
CA ARG A 103 13.06 11.56 -7.86
C ARG A 103 12.23 12.17 -8.99
N VAL A 104 11.25 11.42 -9.49
CA VAL A 104 10.33 11.92 -10.53
C VAL A 104 9.20 12.75 -9.92
N VAL A 105 8.80 12.42 -8.69
CA VAL A 105 7.84 13.18 -7.87
C VAL A 105 8.35 13.30 -6.44
N PRO A 106 7.85 14.26 -5.63
CA PRO A 106 8.09 14.27 -4.20
C PRO A 106 7.73 12.92 -3.57
N PRO A 107 8.53 12.40 -2.63
CA PRO A 107 8.18 11.17 -1.96
C PRO A 107 6.92 11.35 -1.14
N TYR A 108 6.15 10.28 -1.00
CA TYR A 108 4.90 10.31 -0.26
C TYR A 108 4.81 9.15 0.72
N THR A 109 4.09 9.38 1.81
CA THR A 109 3.77 8.34 2.78
C THR A 109 2.58 7.53 2.29
N ALA A 110 2.62 6.23 2.51
CA ALA A 110 1.48 5.35 2.31
C ALA A 110 1.32 4.43 3.52
N SER A 111 0.09 4.00 3.76
CA SER A 111 -0.23 3.03 4.81
C SER A 111 -1.01 1.88 4.19
N ALA A 112 -0.63 0.64 4.50
CA ALA A 112 -1.34 -0.56 4.08
C ALA A 112 -2.01 -1.22 5.28
N LEU A 113 -3.27 -1.62 5.12
CA LEU A 113 -3.96 -2.48 6.08
C LEU A 113 -3.69 -3.94 5.71
N LEU A 114 -3.00 -4.64 6.60
CA LEU A 114 -2.49 -5.99 6.40
C LEU A 114 -3.22 -7.00 7.26
N HIS A 115 -3.45 -8.17 6.69
CA HIS A 115 -4.05 -9.33 7.35
C HIS A 115 -3.17 -10.54 7.13
N HIS A 116 -2.99 -11.34 8.18
CA HIS A 116 -2.34 -12.63 8.05
C HIS A 116 -3.36 -13.68 7.58
N ARG A 117 -3.20 -14.18 6.35
CA ARG A 117 -4.08 -15.18 5.72
C ARG A 117 -3.25 -16.18 4.93
N ASP A 118 -3.55 -17.47 5.07
CA ASP A 118 -2.86 -18.56 4.37
C ASP A 118 -1.33 -18.55 4.58
N GLY A 119 -0.89 -18.20 5.79
CA GLY A 119 0.53 -18.11 6.15
C GLY A 119 1.27 -16.93 5.53
N ARG A 120 0.57 -15.90 5.04
CA ARG A 120 1.18 -14.70 4.44
C ARG A 120 0.45 -13.43 4.85
N TRP A 121 1.19 -12.33 4.92
CA TRP A 121 0.63 -10.99 5.04
C TRP A 121 0.11 -10.51 3.68
N LYS A 122 -1.18 -10.15 3.65
CA LYS A 122 -1.89 -9.65 2.47
C LYS A 122 -2.58 -8.32 2.79
N MET A 123 -2.71 -7.46 1.80
CA MET A 123 -3.31 -6.13 1.90
C MET A 123 -4.81 -6.20 1.58
N SER A 124 -5.64 -5.57 2.41
CA SER A 124 -7.04 -5.28 2.07
C SER A 124 -7.24 -3.82 1.66
N ALA A 125 -6.33 -2.93 2.05
CA ALA A 125 -6.36 -1.54 1.62
C ALA A 125 -4.95 -0.93 1.57
N ILE A 126 -4.78 0.05 0.69
CA ILE A 126 -3.64 0.98 0.71
C ILE A 126 -4.20 2.40 0.69
N LEU A 127 -3.76 3.21 1.64
CA LEU A 127 -3.90 4.65 1.64
C LEU A 127 -2.62 5.26 1.05
N ASN A 128 -2.71 5.80 -0.16
CA ASN A 128 -1.60 6.56 -0.75
C ASN A 128 -1.78 8.02 -0.33
N ALA A 129 -1.03 8.46 0.68
CA ALA A 129 -1.05 9.83 1.14
C ALA A 129 -0.21 10.76 0.25
N LEU A 130 -0.31 10.60 -1.08
CA LEU A 130 -0.10 11.72 -1.99
C LEU A 130 -1.12 12.77 -1.53
N GLY A 131 -0.75 13.77 -0.74
CA GLY A 131 -1.64 14.89 -0.37
C GLY A 131 -1.99 15.09 1.10
N HIS A 132 -1.58 14.24 2.06
CA HIS A 132 -1.72 14.61 3.49
C HIS A 132 -0.55 15.48 4.01
N HIS A 133 -0.11 16.44 3.18
CA HIS A 133 0.55 17.64 3.69
C HIS A 133 -0.52 18.70 3.93
N HIS A 134 -1.29 18.51 5.02
CA HIS A 134 -1.95 19.51 5.87
C HIS A 134 -3.16 18.90 6.60
N TRP A 135 -3.00 18.73 7.91
CA TRP A 135 -4.00 18.91 8.99
C TRP A 135 -5.48 18.81 8.61
N THR A 136 -6.20 17.85 9.21
CA THR A 136 -7.52 18.12 9.81
C THR A 136 -7.68 17.27 11.07
N GLY A 137 -7.72 17.92 12.24
CA GLY A 137 -8.20 17.32 13.49
C GLY A 137 -9.70 17.04 13.45
N LEU A 138 -10.18 16.34 12.41
CA LEU A 138 -11.56 15.90 12.25
C LEU A 138 -11.55 14.39 12.04
N HIS A 139 -11.70 13.69 13.16
CA HIS A 139 -11.81 12.26 13.23
C HIS A 139 -13.21 11.82 12.75
N PRO A 140 -13.35 10.91 11.77
CA PRO A 140 -14.65 10.48 11.23
C PRO A 140 -15.56 9.73 12.24
N TYR A 141 -15.09 9.51 13.48
CA TYR A 141 -15.88 8.89 14.56
C TYR A 141 -16.30 9.81 15.71
N LEU A 142 -16.15 11.14 15.63
CA LEU A 142 -16.82 12.03 16.59
C LEU A 142 -18.25 12.36 16.13
N LYS A 143 -19.13 11.35 16.18
CA LYS A 143 -20.57 11.61 16.28
C LYS A 143 -20.89 11.95 17.75
N GLY A 144 -21.12 13.23 18.00
CA GLY A 144 -21.83 13.70 19.21
C GLY A 144 -20.92 14.26 20.29
N ALA A 145 -20.66 15.56 20.24
CA ALA A 145 -20.54 16.37 21.44
C ALA A 145 -21.59 17.48 21.36
N LYS A 146 -22.50 17.46 22.33
CA LYS A 146 -23.61 18.41 22.49
C LYS A 146 -23.08 19.83 22.65
N THR A 147 -23.83 20.79 22.12
CA THR A 147 -24.06 22.09 22.78
C THR A 147 -25.52 22.15 23.17
#